data_AF-A0A0K1QRE8-F1
#
_entry.id   AF-A0A0K1QRE8-F1
#
_cell.length_a   1.000
_cell.length_b   1.000
_cell.length_c   1.000
_cell.angle_alpha   90.00
_cell.angle_beta   90.00
_cell.angle_gamma   90.00
#
_symmetry.space_group_name_H-M   'P 1'
#
loop_
_entity.id
_entity.type
_entity.pdbx_description
1 polymer ?
#
loop_
_entity_poly.entity_id
_entity_poly.type
_entity_poly.pdbx_seq_one_letter_code
_entity_poly.pdbx_strand_id
1 'polypeptide(L)'
;MHATSQSAVWIKEPSAEAGVVIVTSAALPKYMIDKLHMAIDDWDQVAYLAVKQSRELMLDWLRVGFNPGQSTRVDACDASQLLRYVSKGSFLLDVEVGAAPGLAWLGSVCGHPLRVVELGEVASSSAAMDRQVEAVLSATRSLAKSVLQERCGI
;
A
#
# COMPACT_ATOMS: atom_id res chain seq x y z
N MET A 1 1.03 -16.89 -12.13
CA MET A 1 2.33 -16.83 -11.43
C MET A 1 2.40 -15.49 -10.72
N HIS A 2 2.30 -15.53 -9.39
CA HIS A 2 2.25 -14.32 -8.54
C HIS A 2 3.62 -13.65 -8.54
N ALA A 3 3.65 -12.33 -8.71
CA ALA A 3 4.86 -11.54 -8.50
C ALA A 3 5.08 -11.38 -7.00
N THR A 4 5.56 -12.44 -6.34
CA THR A 4 6.11 -12.34 -4.98
C THR A 4 7.52 -11.79 -5.11
N SER A 5 7.66 -10.47 -5.06
CA SER A 5 8.98 -9.88 -4.80
C SER A 5 9.40 -10.28 -3.38
N GLN A 6 10.69 -10.55 -3.16
CA GLN A 6 11.19 -10.81 -1.80
C GLN A 6 10.92 -9.62 -0.86
N SER A 7 10.81 -8.42 -1.43
CA SER A 7 10.69 -7.16 -0.72
C SER A 7 9.26 -6.75 -0.34
N ALA A 8 8.21 -7.37 -0.90
CA ALA A 8 6.82 -7.07 -0.54
C ALA A 8 5.86 -8.24 -0.82
N VAL A 9 4.77 -8.31 -0.05
CA VAL A 9 3.77 -9.37 -0.16
C VAL A 9 2.36 -8.80 -0.14
N TRP A 10 1.51 -9.28 -1.04
CA TRP A 10 0.07 -9.03 -0.97
C TRP A 10 -0.54 -9.85 0.17
N ILE A 11 -1.07 -9.17 1.17
CA ILE A 11 -1.88 -9.77 2.23
C ILE A 11 -3.30 -9.99 1.70
N LYS A 12 -3.82 -9.01 0.95
CA LYS A 12 -5.05 -9.11 0.17
C LYS A 12 -4.79 -8.59 -1.24
N GLU A 13 -4.96 -9.44 -2.26
CA GLU A 13 -4.73 -9.07 -3.66
C GLU A 13 -5.74 -8.02 -4.15
N PRO A 14 -5.34 -7.14 -5.09
CA PRO A 14 -6.26 -6.19 -5.69
C PRO A 14 -7.28 -6.89 -6.59
N SER A 15 -8.57 -6.61 -6.36
CA SER A 15 -9.65 -6.95 -7.28
C SER A 15 -9.73 -5.95 -8.44
N ALA A 16 -10.56 -6.23 -9.44
CA ALA A 16 -10.85 -5.26 -10.52
C ALA A 16 -11.48 -3.95 -9.99
N GLU A 17 -12.16 -4.02 -8.84
CA GLU A 17 -12.83 -2.88 -8.21
C GLU A 17 -11.95 -2.13 -7.21
N ALA A 18 -10.71 -2.59 -6.97
CA ALA A 18 -9.81 -2.01 -5.99
C ALA A 18 -9.60 -0.50 -6.24
N GLY A 19 -10.16 0.32 -5.35
CA GLY A 19 -10.04 1.78 -5.37
C GLY A 19 -9.01 2.29 -4.35
N VAL A 20 -8.69 1.48 -3.34
CA VAL A 20 -7.71 1.82 -2.30
C VAL A 20 -6.79 0.64 -2.05
N VAL A 21 -5.50 0.90 -1.94
CA VAL A 21 -4.50 -0.09 -1.54
C VAL A 21 -3.89 0.38 -0.23
N ILE A 22 -4.10 -0.36 0.84
CA ILE A 22 -3.37 -0.15 2.10
C ILE A 22 -1.94 -0.64 1.86
N VAL A 23 -0.96 0.19 2.20
CA VAL A 23 0.46 -0.14 2.11
C VAL A 23 1.06 0.03 3.50
N THR A 24 1.60 -1.05 4.08
CA THR A 24 2.25 -1.01 5.40
C THR A 24 3.68 -1.48 5.30
N SER A 25 4.58 -0.92 6.11
CA SER A 25 5.93 -1.44 6.26
C SER A 25 5.98 -2.67 7.19
N ALA A 26 7.09 -3.41 7.16
CA ALA A 26 7.36 -4.52 8.07
C ALA A 26 7.41 -4.13 9.56
N ALA A 27 7.51 -2.82 9.86
CA ALA A 27 7.53 -2.32 11.22
C ALA A 27 6.17 -2.44 11.92
N LEU A 28 5.09 -2.66 11.15
CA LEU A 28 3.77 -2.81 11.72
C LEU A 28 3.65 -4.14 12.48
N PRO A 29 3.18 -4.15 13.74
CA PRO A 29 3.00 -5.38 14.50
C PRO A 29 2.05 -6.35 13.78
N LYS A 30 2.38 -7.64 13.85
CA LYS A 30 1.54 -8.72 13.30
C LYS A 30 0.08 -8.62 13.77
N TYR A 31 -0.13 -8.26 15.04
CA TYR A 31 -1.48 -8.05 15.59
C TYR A 31 -2.31 -7.08 14.74
N MET A 32 -1.73 -5.95 14.34
CA MET A 32 -2.41 -4.94 13.54
C MET A 32 -2.59 -5.39 12.09
N ILE A 33 -1.59 -6.06 11.51
CA ILE A 33 -1.69 -6.66 10.16
C ILE A 33 -2.88 -7.64 10.11
N ASP A 34 -2.95 -8.55 11.08
CA ASP A 34 -4.02 -9.56 11.16
C ASP A 34 -5.39 -8.89 11.36
N LYS A 35 -5.49 -7.89 12.23
CA LYS A 35 -6.74 -7.13 12.46
C LYS A 35 -7.19 -6.35 11.23
N LEU A 36 -6.27 -5.67 10.54
CA LEU A 36 -6.57 -4.94 9.32
C LEU A 36 -7.05 -5.90 8.23
N HIS A 37 -6.33 -7.01 8.03
CA HIS A 37 -6.70 -8.04 7.07
C HIS A 37 -8.11 -8.58 7.34
N MET A 38 -8.41 -8.97 8.59
CA MET A 38 -9.74 -9.46 8.97
C MET A 38 -10.84 -8.41 8.73
N ALA A 39 -10.56 -7.14 8.98
CA ALA A 39 -11.57 -6.08 8.86
C ALA A 39 -11.89 -5.70 7.40
N ILE A 40 -10.94 -5.89 6.48
CA ILE A 40 -11.09 -5.54 5.06
C ILE A 40 -11.33 -6.76 4.18
N ASP A 41 -11.42 -7.98 4.73
CA ASP A 41 -11.51 -9.24 3.97
C ASP A 41 -12.66 -9.18 2.95
N ASP A 42 -13.84 -8.75 3.40
CA ASP A 42 -15.05 -8.62 2.58
C ASP A 42 -15.12 -7.31 1.74
N TRP A 43 -14.09 -6.46 1.74
CA TRP A 43 -14.12 -5.17 1.04
C TRP A 43 -13.45 -5.28 -0.33
N ASP A 44 -14.21 -5.61 -1.37
CA ASP A 44 -13.69 -5.80 -2.73
C ASP A 44 -12.93 -4.58 -3.28
N GLN A 45 -13.30 -3.38 -2.84
CA GLN A 45 -12.69 -2.11 -3.21
C GLN A 45 -11.34 -1.82 -2.53
N VAL A 46 -10.89 -2.69 -1.64
CA VAL A 46 -9.64 -2.52 -0.88
C VAL A 46 -8.69 -3.70 -1.09
N ALA A 47 -7.44 -3.37 -1.41
CA ALA A 47 -6.31 -4.29 -1.43
C ALA A 47 -5.34 -3.99 -0.28
N TYR A 48 -4.48 -4.94 0.07
CA TYR A 48 -3.51 -4.76 1.15
C TYR A 48 -2.13 -5.33 0.80
N LEU A 49 -1.14 -4.45 0.72
CA LEU A 49 0.27 -4.73 0.46
C LEU A 49 1.12 -4.50 1.72
N ALA A 50 1.88 -5.51 2.12
CA ALA A 50 2.89 -5.39 3.17
C ALA A 50 4.29 -5.37 2.57
N VAL A 51 5.01 -4.25 2.74
CA VAL A 51 6.37 -4.06 2.25
C VAL A 51 7.38 -4.48 3.31
N LYS A 52 8.10 -5.56 3.03
CA LYS A 52 9.10 -6.15 3.92
C LYS A 52 10.42 -5.38 3.92
N GLN A 53 10.88 -4.96 2.74
CA GLN A 53 12.19 -4.32 2.54
C GLN A 53 12.03 -3.06 1.68
N SER A 54 11.53 -1.97 2.28
CA SER A 54 11.26 -0.70 1.57
C SER A 54 12.49 -0.14 0.84
N ARG A 55 13.66 -0.21 1.49
CA ARG A 55 14.93 0.28 0.92
C ARG A 55 15.37 -0.52 -0.30
N GLU A 56 15.22 -1.85 -0.27
CA GLU A 56 15.59 -2.70 -1.40
C GLU A 56 14.68 -2.46 -2.59
N LEU A 57 13.37 -2.33 -2.33
CA LEU A 57 12.37 -1.98 -3.34
C LEU A 57 12.67 -0.62 -4.01
N MET A 58 13.10 0.38 -3.22
CA MET A 58 13.49 1.70 -3.73
C MET A 58 14.78 1.65 -4.56
N LEU A 59 15.78 0.88 -4.10
CA LEU A 59 17.05 0.72 -4.82
C LEU A 59 16.86 0.00 -6.15
N ASP A 60 15.97 -1.01 -6.20
CA ASP A 60 15.59 -1.68 -7.45
C ASP A 60 14.99 -0.69 -8.46
N TRP A 61 14.04 0.14 -8.01
CA TRP A 61 13.47 1.18 -8.87
C TRP A 61 14.52 2.18 -9.37
N LEU A 62 15.39 2.68 -8.50
CA LEU A 62 16.46 3.62 -8.88
C LEU A 62 17.38 3.00 -9.94
N ARG A 63 17.78 1.74 -9.78
CA ARG A 63 18.67 1.04 -10.73
C ARG A 63 18.09 0.97 -12.14
N VAL A 64 16.78 0.76 -12.25
CA VAL A 64 16.09 0.76 -13.55
C VAL A 64 16.10 2.14 -14.19
N GLY A 65 15.92 3.21 -13.40
CA GLY A 65 15.99 4.58 -13.89
C GLY A 65 17.37 4.99 -14.42
N PHE A 66 18.45 4.43 -13.88
CA PHE A 66 19.83 4.70 -14.32
C PHE A 66 20.25 3.95 -15.60
N ASN A 67 19.53 2.91 -16.03
CA ASN A 67 19.85 2.12 -17.22
C ASN A 67 18.68 2.05 -18.22
N PRO A 68 18.30 3.19 -18.85
CA PRO A 68 17.19 3.24 -19.80
C PRO A 68 17.43 2.44 -21.09
N GLY A 69 18.67 2.01 -21.36
CA GLY A 69 19.03 1.25 -22.57
C GLY A 69 18.65 -0.24 -22.58
N GLN A 70 18.19 -0.81 -21.45
CA GLN A 70 17.86 -2.24 -21.34
C GLN A 70 16.39 -2.53 -20.99
N SER A 71 15.58 -1.53 -20.63
CA SER A 71 14.25 -1.71 -20.06
C SER A 71 13.12 -1.22 -20.96
N THR A 72 12.85 -1.95 -22.05
CA THR A 72 11.65 -1.78 -22.90
C THR A 72 10.39 -2.44 -22.33
N ARG A 73 10.33 -2.75 -21.03
CA ARG A 73 9.19 -3.46 -20.42
C ARG A 73 8.55 -2.67 -19.29
N VAL A 74 7.23 -2.61 -19.35
CA VAL A 74 6.29 -2.12 -18.32
C VAL A 74 6.47 -2.84 -16.96
N ASP A 75 7.27 -3.93 -16.91
CA ASP A 75 7.61 -4.74 -15.74
C ASP A 75 9.09 -4.58 -15.28
N ALA A 76 9.72 -3.43 -15.50
CA ALA A 76 11.17 -3.30 -15.34
C ALA A 76 11.69 -3.38 -13.88
N CYS A 77 10.88 -3.01 -12.89
CA CYS A 77 11.22 -3.09 -11.46
C CYS A 77 10.10 -3.74 -10.64
N ASP A 78 10.45 -4.27 -9.48
CA ASP A 78 9.54 -4.97 -8.57
C ASP A 78 8.35 -4.11 -8.14
N ALA A 79 8.57 -2.80 -7.89
CA ALA A 79 7.50 -1.86 -7.54
C ALA A 79 6.44 -1.74 -8.65
N SER A 80 6.88 -1.66 -9.91
CA SER A 80 5.97 -1.59 -11.06
C SER A 80 5.23 -2.91 -11.26
N GLN A 81 5.89 -4.04 -11.06
CA GLN A 81 5.25 -5.36 -11.15
C GLN A 81 4.21 -5.58 -10.06
N LEU A 82 4.47 -5.13 -8.83
CA LEU A 82 3.52 -5.22 -7.72
C LEU A 82 2.24 -4.44 -8.04
N LEU A 83 2.38 -3.20 -8.50
CA LEU A 83 1.24 -2.30 -8.75
C LEU A 83 0.64 -2.41 -10.16
N ARG A 84 1.12 -3.31 -11.02
CA ARG A 84 0.64 -3.42 -12.41
C ARG A 84 -0.85 -3.73 -12.54
N TYR A 85 -1.42 -4.40 -11.53
CA TYR A 85 -2.84 -4.75 -11.48
C TYR A 85 -3.69 -3.73 -10.73
N VAL A 86 -3.06 -2.68 -10.18
CA VAL A 86 -3.74 -1.59 -9.49
C VAL A 86 -4.04 -0.50 -10.51
N SER A 87 -5.30 -0.05 -10.59
CA SER A 87 -5.67 1.05 -11.47
C SER A 87 -4.96 2.35 -11.06
N LYS A 88 -4.55 3.18 -12.03
CA LYS A 88 -3.89 4.46 -11.76
C LYS A 88 -4.78 5.47 -11.01
N GLY A 89 -6.09 5.30 -11.09
CA GLY A 89 -7.06 6.08 -10.30
C GLY A 89 -7.22 5.58 -8.85
N SER A 90 -6.59 4.47 -8.47
CA SER A 90 -6.68 3.93 -7.11
C SER A 90 -5.69 4.62 -6.18
N PHE A 91 -6.13 4.91 -4.96
CA PHE A 91 -5.31 5.52 -3.92
C PHE A 91 -4.37 4.51 -3.29
N LEU A 92 -3.12 4.92 -3.03
CA LEU A 92 -2.25 4.23 -2.08
C LEU A 92 -2.39 4.90 -0.72
N LEU A 93 -2.80 4.13 0.29
CA LEU A 93 -2.85 4.54 1.68
C LEU A 93 -1.61 4.01 2.39
N ASP A 94 -0.61 4.86 2.53
CA ASP A 94 0.62 4.56 3.24
C ASP A 94 0.40 4.68 4.75
N VAL A 95 0.65 3.58 5.46
CA VAL A 95 0.51 3.50 6.91
C VAL A 95 1.90 3.53 7.52
N GLU A 96 2.25 4.70 8.04
CA GLU A 96 3.57 4.99 8.55
C GLU A 96 3.61 4.84 10.07
N VAL A 97 4.68 4.19 10.53
CA VAL A 97 4.95 3.89 11.93
C VAL A 97 6.31 4.49 12.26
N GLY A 98 6.34 5.42 13.22
CA GLY A 98 7.53 6.19 13.57
C GLY A 98 7.74 7.45 12.72
N ALA A 99 8.93 8.04 12.82
CA ALA A 99 9.20 9.40 12.36
C ALA A 99 9.70 9.53 10.90
N ALA A 100 10.03 8.43 10.21
CA ALA A 100 10.61 8.48 8.88
C ALA A 100 9.67 7.85 7.84
N PRO A 101 9.21 8.61 6.82
CA PRO A 101 8.38 8.07 5.76
C PRO A 101 9.20 7.09 4.91
N GLY A 102 8.87 5.81 5.01
CA GLY A 102 9.58 4.74 4.32
C GLY A 102 9.01 4.43 2.94
N LEU A 103 7.73 4.75 2.68
CA LEU A 103 6.99 4.22 1.54
C LEU A 103 6.31 5.29 0.68
N ALA A 104 6.33 6.56 1.10
CA ALA A 104 5.72 7.66 0.36
C ALA A 104 6.22 7.81 -1.10
N TRP A 105 7.44 7.37 -1.39
CA TRP A 105 7.99 7.37 -2.75
C TRP A 105 7.20 6.47 -3.73
N LEU A 106 6.55 5.41 -3.23
CA LEU A 106 5.87 4.40 -4.05
C LEU A 106 4.69 4.99 -4.84
N GLY A 107 3.92 5.90 -4.23
CA GLY A 107 2.83 6.60 -4.90
C GLY A 107 3.32 7.51 -6.03
N SER A 108 4.38 8.28 -5.76
CA SER A 108 4.96 9.19 -6.75
C SER A 108 5.55 8.46 -7.95
N VAL A 109 6.18 7.31 -7.71
CA VAL A 109 6.88 6.56 -8.75
C VAL A 109 5.92 5.81 -9.66
N CYS A 110 4.86 5.23 -9.08
CA CYS A 110 3.91 4.44 -9.85
C CYS A 110 2.72 5.27 -10.35
N GLY A 111 2.66 6.58 -10.06
CA GLY A 111 1.63 7.49 -10.56
C GLY A 111 0.26 7.27 -9.92
N HIS A 112 0.24 6.84 -8.66
CA HIS A 112 -0.98 6.68 -7.88
C HIS A 112 -1.12 7.83 -6.87
N PRO A 113 -2.34 8.36 -6.64
CA PRO A 113 -2.54 9.33 -5.58
C PRO A 113 -2.23 8.71 -4.22
N LEU A 114 -1.36 9.37 -3.46
CA LEU A 114 -0.91 8.91 -2.14
C LEU A 114 -1.65 9.64 -1.02
N ARG A 115 -2.00 8.90 0.02
CA ARG A 115 -2.42 9.42 1.34
C ARG A 115 -1.62 8.73 2.41
N VAL A 116 -1.25 9.47 3.44
CA VAL A 116 -0.44 8.96 4.56
C VAL A 116 -1.29 8.97 5.82
N VAL A 117 -1.25 7.88 6.56
CA VAL A 117 -1.78 7.77 7.93
C VAL A 117 -0.58 7.58 8.85
N GLU A 118 -0.28 8.63 9.60
CA GLU A 118 0.77 8.60 10.61
C GLU A 118 0.19 8.01 11.91
N LEU A 119 0.66 6.82 12.28
CA LEU A 119 0.24 6.15 13.51
C LEU A 119 1.06 6.59 14.73
N GLY A 120 2.16 7.31 14.51
CA GLY A 120 3.14 7.63 15.53
C GLY A 120 3.92 6.39 15.96
N GLU A 121 4.30 6.32 17.23
CA GLU A 121 4.94 5.13 17.80
C GLU A 121 3.94 3.96 17.88
N VAL A 122 4.45 2.75 17.67
CA VAL A 122 3.65 1.52 17.85
C VAL A 122 3.12 1.47 19.28
N ALA A 123 1.81 1.33 19.41
CA ALA A 123 1.20 1.16 20.71
C ALA A 123 1.64 -0.15 21.38
N SER A 124 1.93 -0.10 22.67
CA SER A 124 2.37 -1.26 23.47
C SER A 124 1.22 -2.11 24.01
N SER A 125 -0.04 -1.64 23.93
CA SER A 125 -1.22 -2.38 24.40
C SER A 125 -2.20 -2.66 23.25
N SER A 126 -2.93 -3.78 23.35
CA SER A 126 -3.93 -4.18 22.35
C SER A 126 -5.00 -3.12 22.15
N ALA A 127 -5.54 -2.53 23.23
CA ALA A 127 -6.57 -1.50 23.14
C ALA A 127 -6.09 -0.23 22.41
N ALA A 128 -4.81 0.13 22.55
CA ALA A 128 -4.25 1.27 21.82
C ALA A 128 -3.90 0.90 20.37
N MET A 129 -3.43 -0.32 20.11
CA MET A 129 -3.29 -0.84 18.75
C MET A 129 -4.63 -0.91 18.01
N ASP A 130 -5.71 -1.29 18.69
CA ASP A 130 -7.07 -1.32 18.11
C ASP A 130 -7.52 0.08 17.66
N ARG A 131 -7.15 1.14 18.39
CA ARG A 131 -7.40 2.54 17.96
C ARG A 131 -6.59 2.91 16.73
N GLN A 132 -5.33 2.48 16.65
CA GLN A 132 -4.49 2.70 15.48
C GLN A 132 -5.05 1.95 14.25
N VAL A 133 -5.51 0.71 14.43
CA VAL A 133 -6.21 -0.06 13.37
C VAL A 133 -7.47 0.69 12.92
N GLU A 134 -8.30 1.15 13.85
CA GLU A 134 -9.52 1.88 13.50
C GLU A 134 -9.24 3.21 12.78
N ALA A 135 -8.14 3.90 13.09
CA ALA A 135 -7.72 5.09 12.36
C ALA A 135 -7.40 4.77 10.89
N VAL A 136 -6.68 3.68 10.63
CA VAL A 136 -6.39 3.21 9.26
C VAL A 136 -7.69 2.83 8.54
N LEU A 137 -8.58 2.08 9.21
CA LEU A 137 -9.86 1.66 8.61
C LEU A 137 -10.76 2.85 8.29
N SER A 138 -10.82 3.86 9.17
CA SER A 138 -11.58 5.09 8.96
C SER A 138 -11.06 5.88 7.75
N ALA A 139 -9.74 6.03 7.64
CA ALA A 139 -9.11 6.66 6.47
C ALA A 139 -9.38 5.88 5.18
N THR A 140 -9.27 4.55 5.25
CA THR A 140 -9.57 3.65 4.12
C THR A 140 -11.01 3.79 3.65
N ARG A 141 -11.99 3.78 4.57
CA ARG A 141 -13.42 3.98 4.25
C ARG A 141 -13.66 5.33 3.58
N SER A 142 -13.04 6.37 4.11
CA SER A 142 -13.17 7.72 3.57
C SER A 142 -12.67 7.79 2.13
N LEU A 143 -11.52 7.18 1.84
CA LEU A 143 -10.95 7.14 0.48
C LEU A 143 -11.78 6.26 -0.46
N ALA A 144 -12.20 5.07 0.00
CA ALA A 144 -13.05 4.20 -0.80
C ALA A 144 -14.37 4.91 -1.18
N LYS A 145 -14.94 5.68 -0.25
CA LYS A 145 -16.11 6.52 -0.52
C LYS A 145 -15.80 7.62 -1.55
N SER A 146 -14.68 8.33 -1.40
CA SER A 146 -14.27 9.35 -2.39
C SER A 146 -14.13 8.77 -3.80
N VAL A 147 -13.50 7.60 -3.95
CA VAL A 147 -13.36 6.92 -5.25
C VAL A 147 -14.73 6.58 -5.85
N LEU A 148 -15.65 6.07 -5.03
CA LEU A 148 -17.00 5.75 -5.50
C LEU A 148 -17.76 7.01 -5.93
N GLN A 149 -17.63 8.12 -5.20
CA GLN A 149 -18.26 9.39 -5.57
C GLN A 149 -17.72 9.93 -6.89
N GLU A 150 -16.40 9.89 -7.09
CA GLU A 150 -15.77 10.30 -8.36
C GLU A 150 -16.21 9.43 -9.53
N ARG A 151 -16.32 8.11 -9.34
CA ARG A 151 -16.79 7.16 -10.38
C ARG A 151 -18.27 7.33 -10.71
N CYS A 152 -19.10 7.64 -9.72
CA CYS A 152 -20.54 7.82 -9.91
C CYS A 152 -20.93 9.25 -10.30
N GLY A 153 -19.99 10.20 -10.37
CA GLY A 153 -20.25 11.58 -10.74
C GLY A 153 -21.14 12.33 -9.75
N ILE A 154 -21.06 11.99 -8.46
CA ILE A 154 -21.86 12.58 -7.36
C ILE A 154 -21.08 13.70 -6.69
#